data_AF-A0A8B7E9P6-F1
#
_entry.id   AF-A0A8B7E9P6-F1
#
_cell.length_a   1.000
_cell.length_b   1.000
_cell.length_c   1.000
_cell.angle_alpha   90.00
_cell.angle_beta   90.00
_cell.angle_gamma   90.00
#
_symmetry.space_group_name_H-M   'P 1'
#
loop_
_entity.id
_entity.type
_entity.pdbx_description
1 polymer ?
#
loop_
_entity_poly.entity_id
_entity_poly.type
_entity_poly.pdbx_seq_one_letter_code
_entity_poly.pdbx_strand_id
1 'polypeptide(L)'
;MASTFNYCIRRVPKLLKKSVLLKGRRCLTQLDPNISKKLLERPKLPGILAEYTGHVMYPDEDTAKWDEEEFEVEKLVTNMTLNFGPQHPAAHGVLRLVLELSGEVVERADPHIGLLHRGTEKLIEYKTYLQALPYFDRLDYVSMMTNEQVYSLAVEKLLNIQIPERAKWIRVMFAEITRIMNHIMGITTHALDVGAMTPFFWMFEEREKVIYFF
;
A
#
# COMPACT_ATOMS: atom_id res chain seq x y z
N MET A 1 15.74 -7.74 -1.84
CA MET A 1 14.43 -8.04 -1.22
C MET A 1 13.32 -7.04 -1.59
N ALA A 2 13.58 -5.98 -2.37
CA ALA A 2 12.58 -4.97 -2.75
C ALA A 2 11.76 -5.30 -4.04
N SER A 3 12.12 -6.37 -4.76
CA SER A 3 11.49 -6.70 -6.07
C SER A 3 10.27 -7.62 -5.97
N THR A 4 10.13 -8.37 -4.87
CA THR A 4 9.06 -9.37 -4.72
C THR A 4 7.72 -8.79 -4.23
N PHE A 5 7.74 -7.63 -3.56
CA PHE A 5 6.50 -6.99 -3.08
C PHE A 5 5.72 -6.26 -4.19
N ASN A 6 6.42 -5.80 -5.24
CA ASN A 6 5.81 -5.11 -6.39
C ASN A 6 4.97 -6.04 -7.30
N TYR A 7 5.05 -7.36 -7.12
CA TYR A 7 4.39 -8.31 -8.01
C TYR A 7 2.95 -8.65 -7.57
N CYS A 8 2.62 -8.52 -6.28
CA CYS A 8 1.33 -8.97 -5.74
C CYS A 8 0.17 -8.01 -6.01
N ILE A 9 0.44 -6.71 -6.21
CA ILE A 9 -0.61 -5.67 -6.39
C ILE A 9 -0.96 -5.42 -7.88
N ARG A 10 -0.16 -5.94 -8.82
CA ARG A 10 -0.32 -5.64 -10.27
C ARG A 10 -1.39 -6.46 -11.02
N ARG A 11 -2.09 -7.39 -10.37
CA ARG A 11 -3.18 -8.19 -10.98
C ARG A 11 -4.55 -7.85 -10.40
N VAL A 12 -4.92 -6.58 -10.48
CA VAL A 12 -6.35 -6.22 -10.53
C VAL A 12 -6.66 -5.86 -11.98
N PRO A 13 -7.62 -6.52 -12.65
CA PRO A 13 -7.94 -6.20 -14.04
C PRO A 13 -8.28 -4.71 -14.16
N LYS A 14 -7.74 -4.06 -15.20
CA LYS A 14 -7.92 -2.64 -15.57
C LYS A 14 -9.38 -2.28 -15.96
N LEU A 15 -10.39 -2.83 -15.30
CA LEU A 15 -11.77 -2.86 -15.78
C LEU A 15 -12.73 -1.88 -15.13
N LEU A 16 -12.30 -0.97 -14.25
CA LEU A 16 -13.23 -0.03 -13.60
C LEU A 16 -12.70 1.41 -13.62
N LYS A 17 -12.50 1.99 -14.81
CA LYS A 17 -12.08 3.40 -14.90
C LYS A 17 -13.22 4.42 -14.93
N LYS A 18 -14.47 4.02 -15.19
CA LYS A 18 -15.65 4.89 -15.15
C LYS A 18 -16.91 4.06 -14.97
N SER A 19 -17.48 4.01 -13.78
CA SER A 19 -18.84 3.50 -13.56
C SER A 19 -19.83 4.68 -13.62
N VAL A 20 -20.93 4.49 -14.35
CA VAL A 20 -22.03 5.46 -14.43
C VAL A 20 -23.16 4.91 -13.57
N LEU A 21 -23.62 5.70 -12.61
CA LEU A 21 -24.82 5.39 -11.84
C LEU A 21 -26.04 5.87 -12.62
N LEU A 22 -26.97 4.95 -12.89
CA LEU A 22 -28.24 5.27 -13.52
C LEU A 22 -29.35 5.19 -12.48
N LYS A 23 -30.09 6.29 -12.34
CA LYS A 23 -31.19 6.40 -11.39
C LYS A 23 -32.45 5.74 -11.94
N GLY A 24 -32.67 4.47 -11.58
CA GLY A 24 -33.99 3.85 -11.70
C GLY A 24 -34.93 4.33 -10.58
N ARG A 25 -36.24 4.46 -10.83
CA ARG A 25 -37.24 4.90 -9.83
C ARG A 25 -37.28 4.08 -8.52
N ARG A 26 -36.56 2.95 -8.40
CA ARG A 26 -36.53 2.08 -7.20
C ARG A 26 -35.17 1.46 -6.81
N CYS A 27 -34.13 1.44 -7.67
CA CYS A 27 -32.83 0.82 -7.35
C CYS A 27 -31.68 1.55 -8.07
N LEU A 28 -30.55 1.77 -7.38
CA LEU A 28 -29.28 2.15 -7.99
C LEU A 28 -28.59 0.89 -8.53
N THR A 29 -28.32 0.83 -9.84
CA THR A 29 -27.62 -0.30 -10.46
C THR A 29 -26.30 0.19 -11.08
N GLN A 30 -25.18 -0.40 -10.64
CA GLN A 30 -23.87 -0.20 -11.26
C GLN A 30 -23.80 -1.07 -12.52
N LEU A 31 -23.77 -0.45 -13.70
CA LEU A 31 -23.69 -1.15 -14.98
C LEU A 31 -22.56 -0.58 -15.83
N ASP A 32 -21.95 -1.45 -16.64
CA ASP A 32 -20.94 -1.06 -17.62
C ASP A 32 -21.51 -0.06 -18.65
N PRO A 33 -20.75 0.99 -19.04
CA PRO A 33 -21.24 2.07 -19.88
C PRO A 33 -21.66 1.65 -21.31
N ASN A 34 -21.18 0.50 -21.80
CA ASN A 34 -21.57 -0.04 -23.11
C ASN A 34 -22.80 -0.95 -23.05
N ILE A 35 -23.04 -1.62 -21.91
CA ILE A 35 -24.19 -2.50 -21.71
C ILE A 35 -25.42 -1.67 -21.35
N SER A 36 -25.24 -0.59 -20.59
CA SER A 36 -26.31 0.35 -20.24
C SER A 36 -26.95 0.98 -21.49
N LYS A 37 -26.16 1.53 -22.41
CA LYS A 37 -26.69 2.14 -23.65
C LYS A 37 -27.54 1.18 -24.48
N LYS A 38 -27.13 -0.07 -24.60
CA LYS A 38 -27.82 -1.09 -25.41
C LYS A 38 -29.12 -1.59 -24.78
N LEU A 39 -29.25 -1.55 -23.45
CA LEU A 39 -30.47 -1.92 -22.73
C LEU A 39 -31.46 -0.75 -22.59
N LEU A 40 -31.00 0.49 -22.77
CA LEU A 40 -31.80 1.71 -22.69
C LEU A 40 -32.45 2.11 -24.03
N GLU A 41 -32.01 1.52 -25.14
CA GLU A 41 -32.63 1.74 -26.45
C GLU A 41 -33.95 0.96 -26.56
N ARG A 42 -35.06 1.66 -26.82
CA ARG A 42 -36.37 1.03 -27.04
C ARG A 42 -36.30 0.07 -28.25
N PRO A 43 -36.86 -1.15 -28.16
CA PRO A 43 -36.91 -2.06 -29.31
C PRO A 43 -37.75 -1.43 -30.43
N LYS A 44 -37.14 -1.23 -31.60
CA LYS A 44 -37.83 -0.64 -32.76
C LYS A 44 -38.86 -1.64 -33.30
N LEU A 45 -40.14 -1.39 -33.03
CA LEU A 45 -41.27 -2.17 -33.53
C LEU A 45 -41.54 -1.82 -35.01
N PRO A 46 -41.76 -2.80 -35.90
CA PRO A 46 -42.01 -2.54 -37.31
C PRO A 46 -43.48 -2.19 -37.60
N GLY A 47 -43.70 -1.29 -38.57
CA GLY A 47 -45.04 -0.99 -39.13
C GLY A 47 -45.87 0.01 -38.33
N ILE A 48 -47.21 -0.10 -38.42
CA ILE A 48 -48.21 0.80 -37.80
C ILE A 48 -48.01 0.92 -36.28
N LEU A 49 -47.49 -0.12 -35.64
CA LEU A 49 -47.17 -0.10 -34.21
C LEU A 49 -46.13 0.95 -33.83
N ALA A 50 -45.30 1.42 -34.78
CA ALA A 50 -44.33 2.49 -34.54
C ALA A 50 -44.99 3.84 -34.20
N GLU A 51 -46.18 4.12 -34.76
CA GLU A 51 -46.93 5.36 -34.50
C GLU A 51 -47.42 5.45 -33.05
N TYR A 52 -47.56 4.31 -32.36
CA TYR A 52 -47.99 4.21 -30.97
C TYR A 52 -46.81 4.20 -29.95
N THR A 53 -45.57 4.38 -30.41
CA THR A 53 -44.38 4.29 -29.54
C THR A 53 -43.90 5.62 -28.95
N GLY A 54 -44.40 6.74 -29.45
CA GLY A 54 -44.11 8.07 -28.93
C GLY A 54 -44.79 8.35 -27.58
N HIS A 55 -44.36 9.40 -26.89
CA HIS A 55 -45.02 9.83 -25.64
C HIS A 55 -46.43 10.39 -25.86
N VAL A 56 -46.73 10.83 -27.08
CA VAL A 56 -47.99 11.45 -27.48
C VAL A 56 -48.42 10.88 -28.83
N MET A 57 -49.74 10.71 -29.03
CA MET A 57 -50.33 10.13 -30.24
C MET A 57 -50.28 11.07 -31.47
N TYR A 58 -50.19 12.38 -31.23
CA TYR A 58 -50.09 13.42 -32.26
C TYR A 58 -48.98 14.40 -31.85
N PRO A 59 -47.81 14.39 -32.51
CA PRO A 59 -46.72 15.30 -32.18
C PRO A 59 -46.94 16.69 -32.80
N ASP A 60 -46.83 17.70 -31.96
CA ASP A 60 -46.78 19.13 -32.26
C ASP A 60 -45.34 19.64 -32.06
N GLU A 61 -45.02 20.87 -32.50
CA GLU A 61 -43.68 21.47 -32.36
C GLU A 61 -43.17 21.51 -30.89
N ASP A 62 -44.08 21.59 -29.93
CA ASP A 62 -43.76 21.60 -28.50
C ASP A 62 -43.62 20.20 -27.89
N THR A 63 -44.37 19.22 -28.39
CA THR A 63 -44.34 17.84 -27.88
C THR A 63 -43.24 17.00 -28.52
N ALA A 64 -42.63 17.44 -29.63
CA ALA A 64 -41.43 16.84 -30.21
C ALA A 64 -40.21 16.87 -29.25
N LYS A 65 -40.19 17.79 -28.28
CA LYS A 65 -39.13 17.89 -27.26
C LYS A 65 -39.22 16.80 -26.19
N TRP A 66 -40.33 16.05 -26.14
CA TRP A 66 -40.63 15.11 -25.06
C TRP A 66 -40.11 13.70 -25.35
N ASP A 67 -39.63 13.45 -26.58
CA ASP A 67 -39.05 12.16 -26.98
C ASP A 67 -37.58 11.99 -26.56
N GLU A 68 -36.96 13.03 -26.00
CA GLU A 68 -35.63 12.95 -25.41
C GLU A 68 -35.75 12.52 -23.94
N GLU A 69 -35.79 11.22 -23.68
CA GLU A 69 -35.42 10.69 -22.36
C GLU A 69 -33.90 10.90 -22.17
N GLU A 70 -33.49 12.12 -21.81
CA GLU A 70 -32.14 12.35 -21.30
C GLU A 70 -32.02 11.64 -19.95
N PHE A 71 -31.37 10.47 -19.96
CA PHE A 71 -30.88 9.90 -18.71
C PHE A 71 -29.87 10.88 -18.12
N GLU A 72 -30.27 11.57 -17.04
CA GLU A 72 -29.32 12.32 -16.23
C GLU A 72 -28.23 11.35 -15.77
N VAL A 73 -27.05 11.49 -16.37
CA VAL A 73 -25.85 10.81 -15.90
C VAL A 73 -25.58 11.37 -14.51
N GLU A 74 -25.92 10.61 -13.47
CA GLU A 74 -25.53 10.99 -12.11
C GLU A 74 -24.00 11.12 -12.08
N LYS A 75 -23.53 12.18 -11.42
CA LYS A 75 -22.14 12.66 -11.43
C LYS A 75 -21.15 11.51 -11.39
N LEU A 76 -20.18 11.54 -12.30
CA LEU A 76 -19.02 10.65 -12.25
C LEU A 76 -18.38 10.74 -10.86
N VAL A 77 -18.50 9.67 -10.08
CA VAL A 77 -17.84 9.56 -8.78
C VAL A 77 -16.35 9.44 -9.07
N THR A 78 -15.63 10.53 -8.86
CA THR A 78 -14.17 10.55 -8.92
C THR A 78 -13.63 9.97 -7.62
N ASN A 79 -12.80 8.93 -7.73
CA ASN A 79 -12.08 8.37 -6.59
C ASN A 79 -11.28 9.47 -5.89
N MET A 80 -11.34 9.47 -4.56
CA MET A 80 -10.64 10.46 -3.74
C MET A 80 -9.16 10.07 -3.65
N THR A 81 -8.27 10.99 -3.99
CA THR A 81 -6.83 10.82 -3.74
C THR A 81 -6.48 11.38 -2.38
N LEU A 82 -6.06 10.53 -1.44
CA LEU A 82 -5.61 10.91 -0.11
C LEU A 82 -4.09 10.75 0.02
N ASN A 83 -3.43 11.80 0.49
CA ASN A 83 -1.99 11.78 0.76
C ASN A 83 -1.74 11.49 2.24
N PHE A 84 -1.28 10.29 2.55
CA PHE A 84 -0.72 9.97 3.86
C PHE A 84 0.70 10.53 3.93
N GLY A 85 0.85 11.62 4.67
CA GLY A 85 2.08 12.39 4.73
C GLY A 85 3.17 11.78 5.62
N PRO A 86 4.44 12.21 5.45
CA PRO A 86 5.59 11.67 6.17
C PRO A 86 5.61 11.98 7.67
N GLN A 87 4.75 12.89 8.14
CA GLN A 87 4.64 13.28 9.56
C GLN A 87 3.63 12.42 10.33
N HIS A 88 2.89 11.54 9.66
CA HIS A 88 1.84 10.77 10.32
C HIS A 88 2.44 9.75 11.31
N PRO A 89 1.94 9.66 12.56
CA PRO A 89 2.52 8.79 13.59
C PRO A 89 2.57 7.31 13.17
N ALA A 90 1.52 6.82 12.50
CA ALA A 90 1.48 5.43 11.98
C ALA A 90 2.42 5.15 10.79
N ALA A 91 3.24 6.11 10.34
CA ALA A 91 4.22 5.88 9.28
C ALA A 91 5.52 5.21 9.80
N HIS A 92 5.72 5.11 11.12
CA HIS A 92 6.91 4.55 11.79
C HIS A 92 8.23 4.93 11.12
N GLY A 93 8.44 6.24 11.00
CA GLY A 93 9.55 6.81 10.27
C GLY A 93 9.04 7.76 9.20
N VAL A 94 9.59 7.67 8.00
CA VAL A 94 9.30 8.62 6.93
C VAL A 94 8.80 7.88 5.70
N LEU A 95 7.47 7.77 5.60
CA LEU A 95 6.78 7.14 4.49
C LEU A 95 5.71 8.08 3.94
N ARG A 96 5.63 8.19 2.61
CA ARG A 96 4.53 8.87 1.93
C ARG A 96 3.71 7.85 1.16
N LEU A 97 2.42 7.73 1.45
CA LEU A 97 1.49 6.89 0.69
C LEU A 97 0.48 7.76 -0.03
N VAL A 98 0.37 7.61 -1.34
CA VAL A 98 -0.73 8.19 -2.12
C VAL A 98 -1.78 7.11 -2.30
N LEU A 99 -2.95 7.32 -1.72
CA LEU A 99 -4.05 6.37 -1.73
C LEU A 99 -5.15 6.86 -2.67
N GLU A 100 -5.61 5.99 -3.57
CA GLU A 100 -6.84 6.18 -4.34
C GLU A 100 -7.94 5.39 -3.64
N LEU A 101 -8.92 6.11 -3.10
CA LEU A 101 -9.99 5.58 -2.26
C LEU A 101 -11.34 5.63 -2.97
N SER A 102 -12.12 4.57 -2.81
CA SER A 102 -13.54 4.48 -3.17
C SER A 102 -14.32 4.29 -1.87
N GLY A 103 -14.73 5.41 -1.26
CA GLY A 103 -15.24 5.41 0.12
C GLY A 103 -14.18 4.96 1.11
N GLU A 104 -14.44 3.87 1.84
CA GLU A 104 -13.52 3.26 2.81
C GLU A 104 -12.58 2.22 2.18
N VAL A 105 -12.84 1.81 0.94
CA VAL A 105 -12.06 0.76 0.26
C VAL A 105 -10.88 1.39 -0.48
N VAL A 106 -9.68 0.87 -0.24
CA VAL A 106 -8.48 1.26 -0.97
C VAL A 106 -8.45 0.52 -2.31
N GLU A 107 -8.56 1.25 -3.42
CA GLU A 107 -8.43 0.65 -4.76
C GLU A 107 -6.95 0.56 -5.18
N ARG A 108 -6.17 1.59 -4.83
CA ARG A 108 -4.74 1.64 -5.13
C ARG A 108 -3.98 2.39 -4.05
N ALA A 109 -2.78 1.89 -3.75
CA ALA A 109 -1.83 2.54 -2.87
C ALA A 109 -0.47 2.61 -3.56
N ASP A 110 0.05 3.82 -3.74
CA ASP A 110 1.38 4.07 -4.29
C ASP A 110 2.32 4.54 -3.16
N PRO A 111 3.22 3.67 -2.67
CA PRO A 111 4.21 4.05 -1.67
C PRO A 111 5.41 4.77 -2.30
N HIS A 112 5.63 6.02 -1.91
CA HIS A 112 6.83 6.77 -2.25
C HIS A 112 7.90 6.57 -1.17
N ILE A 113 8.90 5.76 -1.50
CA ILE A 113 10.04 5.42 -0.65
C ILE A 113 11.26 6.24 -1.12
N GLY A 114 12.24 6.44 -0.24
CA GLY A 114 13.51 7.11 -0.56
C GLY A 114 13.79 8.36 0.26
N LEU A 115 12.86 8.77 1.13
CA LEU A 115 13.03 9.93 2.02
C LEU A 115 14.17 9.74 3.04
N LEU A 116 14.54 8.48 3.33
CA LEU A 116 15.69 8.10 4.14
C LEU A 116 16.85 7.49 3.32
N HIS A 117 16.85 7.67 1.99
CA HIS A 117 17.95 7.22 1.16
C HIS A 117 19.20 8.06 1.44
N ARG A 118 20.27 7.41 1.91
CA ARG A 118 21.53 8.05 2.33
C ARG A 118 22.73 7.70 1.44
N GLY A 119 22.51 7.00 0.33
CA GLY A 119 23.60 6.56 -0.56
C GLY A 119 24.65 5.68 0.14
N THR A 120 24.23 4.86 1.11
CA THR A 120 25.15 4.08 1.97
C THR A 120 26.05 3.14 1.17
N GLU A 121 25.51 2.46 0.16
CA GLU A 121 26.27 1.58 -0.73
C GLU A 121 27.40 2.33 -1.44
N LYS A 122 27.12 3.55 -1.92
CA LYS A 122 28.12 4.39 -2.58
C LYS A 122 29.22 4.85 -1.63
N LEU A 123 28.88 5.14 -0.37
CA LEU A 123 29.85 5.51 0.65
C LEU A 123 30.76 4.35 1.04
N ILE A 124 30.25 3.11 0.99
CA ILE A 124 31.02 1.90 1.30
C ILE A 124 32.09 1.65 0.23
N GLU A 125 31.86 1.98 -1.04
CA GLU A 125 32.86 1.83 -2.11
C GLU A 125 34.16 2.63 -1.85
N TYR A 126 34.06 3.76 -1.16
CA TYR A 126 35.21 4.63 -0.86
C TYR A 126 35.89 4.30 0.48
N LYS A 127 35.43 3.26 1.19
CA LYS A 127 35.89 2.93 2.55
C LYS A 127 36.46 1.53 2.63
N THR A 128 37.38 1.33 3.57
CA THR A 128 37.93 0.00 3.85
C THR A 128 36.90 -0.88 4.57
N TYR A 129 37.09 -2.20 4.53
CA TYR A 129 36.15 -3.16 5.12
C TYR A 129 35.82 -2.88 6.59
N LEU A 130 36.82 -2.49 7.40
CA LEU A 130 36.63 -2.13 8.81
C LEU A 130 35.90 -0.78 8.97
N GLN A 131 36.19 0.20 8.12
CA GLN A 131 35.50 1.49 8.13
C GLN A 131 34.05 1.41 7.63
N ALA A 132 33.74 0.40 6.83
CA ALA A 132 32.40 0.13 6.31
C ALA A 132 31.48 -0.55 7.33
N LEU A 133 32.03 -1.24 8.33
CA LEU A 133 31.28 -2.03 9.31
C LEU A 133 30.16 -1.23 10.03
N PRO A 134 30.39 0.01 10.53
CA PRO A 134 29.35 0.78 11.22
C PRO A 134 28.20 1.27 10.33
N TYR A 135 28.29 1.10 9.01
CA TYR A 135 27.15 1.39 8.13
C TYR A 135 26.08 0.31 8.22
N PHE A 136 26.45 -0.94 8.49
CA PHE A 136 25.52 -2.06 8.56
C PHE A 136 24.62 -1.98 9.80
N ASP A 137 25.12 -1.50 10.94
CA ASP A 137 24.30 -1.19 12.13
C ASP A 137 23.18 -0.19 11.85
N ARG A 138 23.45 0.76 10.95
CA ARG A 138 22.56 1.90 10.68
C ARG A 138 21.56 1.62 9.56
N LEU A 139 21.63 0.44 8.93
CA LEU A 139 20.68 0.01 7.90
C LEU A 139 19.36 -0.41 8.56
N ASP A 140 19.38 -1.50 9.32
CA ASP A 140 18.30 -1.83 10.25
C ASP A 140 18.76 -1.47 11.67
N TYR A 141 18.33 -0.28 12.10
CA TYR A 141 18.71 0.35 13.36
C TYR A 141 18.11 -0.34 14.59
N VAL A 142 17.22 -1.32 14.41
CA VAL A 142 16.70 -2.14 15.52
C VAL A 142 17.57 -3.38 15.71
N SER A 143 18.16 -3.91 14.64
CA SER A 143 18.87 -5.20 14.63
C SER A 143 20.39 -5.08 14.34
N MET A 144 21.07 -4.22 15.10
CA MET A 144 22.52 -3.94 15.01
C MET A 144 23.41 -5.18 14.82
N MET A 145 23.51 -6.06 15.83
CA MET A 145 24.45 -7.20 15.82
C MET A 145 24.20 -8.19 14.68
N THR A 146 22.94 -8.39 14.28
CA THR A 146 22.61 -9.30 13.17
C THR A 146 23.08 -8.76 11.83
N ASN A 147 23.05 -7.44 11.63
CA ASN A 147 23.57 -6.81 10.41
C ASN A 147 25.10 -6.90 10.35
N GLU A 148 25.78 -6.61 11.46
CA GLU A 148 27.25 -6.78 11.54
C GLU A 148 27.67 -8.22 11.36
N GLN A 149 26.89 -9.18 11.90
CA GLN A 149 27.16 -10.60 11.74
C GLN A 149 27.06 -11.03 10.29
N VAL A 150 26.03 -10.58 9.54
CA VAL A 150 25.90 -10.89 8.11
C VAL A 150 27.09 -10.33 7.31
N TYR A 151 27.49 -9.09 7.60
CA TYR A 151 28.64 -8.47 6.94
C TYR A 151 29.94 -9.19 7.27
N SER A 152 30.15 -9.52 8.55
CA SER A 152 31.34 -10.25 9.01
C SER A 152 31.42 -11.64 8.39
N LEU A 153 30.31 -12.38 8.32
CA LEU A 153 30.24 -13.69 7.67
C LEU A 153 30.54 -13.60 6.16
N ALA A 154 30.10 -12.54 5.49
CA ALA A 154 30.41 -12.31 4.08
C ALA A 154 31.91 -12.08 3.87
N VAL A 155 32.54 -11.24 4.70
CA VAL A 155 33.98 -10.96 4.65
C VAL A 155 34.80 -12.21 5.01
N GLU A 156 34.41 -12.95 6.05
CA GLU A 156 35.06 -14.19 6.47
C GLU A 156 35.00 -15.27 5.39
N LYS A 157 33.88 -15.37 4.68
CA LYS A 157 33.71 -16.28 3.54
C LYS A 157 34.58 -15.88 2.35
N LEU A 158 34.75 -14.59 2.08
CA LEU A 158 35.66 -14.11 1.02
C LEU A 158 37.13 -14.38 1.36
N LEU A 159 37.50 -14.26 2.63
CA LEU A 159 38.85 -14.51 3.12
C LEU A 159 39.14 -16.01 3.40
N ASN A 160 38.13 -16.88 3.34
CA ASN A 160 38.21 -18.30 3.69
C ASN A 160 38.81 -18.57 5.09
N ILE A 161 38.45 -17.75 6.09
CA ILE A 161 38.95 -17.88 7.46
C ILE A 161 37.90 -18.57 8.34
N GLN A 162 38.35 -19.41 9.27
CA GLN A 162 37.50 -19.96 10.32
C GLN A 162 37.70 -19.23 11.65
N ILE A 163 36.60 -18.86 12.27
CA ILE A 163 36.52 -18.13 13.54
C ILE A 163 36.67 -19.14 14.69
N PRO A 164 37.31 -18.77 15.82
CA PRO A 164 37.36 -19.62 17.01
C PRO A 164 35.96 -19.96 17.54
N GLU A 165 35.84 -21.16 18.12
CA GLU A 165 34.55 -21.70 18.60
C GLU A 165 33.86 -20.78 19.61
N ARG A 166 34.62 -20.20 20.55
CA ARG A 166 34.09 -19.23 21.53
C ARG A 166 33.37 -18.05 20.87
N ALA A 167 33.92 -17.51 19.77
CA ALA A 167 33.30 -16.36 19.10
C ALA A 167 32.03 -16.75 18.34
N LYS A 168 31.91 -17.99 17.85
CA LYS A 168 30.66 -18.49 17.26
C LYS A 168 29.53 -18.53 18.30
N TRP A 169 29.81 -19.06 19.49
CA TRP A 169 28.84 -19.10 20.59
C TRP A 169 28.38 -17.70 21.03
N ILE A 170 29.33 -16.77 21.19
CA ILE A 170 29.02 -15.38 21.55
C ILE A 170 28.14 -14.72 20.48
N ARG A 171 28.45 -14.88 19.19
CA ARG A 171 27.65 -14.31 18.10
C ARG A 171 26.22 -14.85 18.10
N VAL A 172 26.04 -16.15 18.27
CA VAL A 172 24.68 -16.75 18.32
C VAL A 172 23.90 -16.24 19.53
N MET A 173 24.54 -16.15 20.69
CA MET A 173 23.91 -15.61 21.90
C MET A 173 23.43 -14.17 21.70
N PHE A 174 24.29 -13.28 21.19
CA PHE A 174 23.90 -11.89 20.92
C PHE A 174 22.88 -11.77 19.77
N ALA A 175 22.95 -12.62 18.75
CA ALA A 175 21.97 -12.63 17.67
C ALA A 175 20.56 -12.95 18.19
N GLU A 176 20.43 -13.91 19.11
CA GLU A 176 19.14 -14.25 19.72
C GLU A 176 18.64 -13.15 20.67
N ILE A 177 19.53 -12.48 21.42
CA ILE A 177 19.16 -11.29 22.22
C ILE A 177 18.64 -10.18 21.30
N THR A 178 19.34 -9.87 20.21
CA THR A 178 18.90 -8.89 19.21
C THR A 178 17.59 -9.29 18.54
N ARG A 179 17.35 -10.59 18.31
CA ARG A 179 16.08 -11.11 17.79
C ARG A 179 14.92 -10.83 18.74
N ILE A 180 15.09 -11.13 20.04
CA ILE A 180 14.07 -10.83 21.07
C ILE A 180 13.78 -9.33 21.10
N MET A 181 14.83 -8.50 21.12
CA MET A 181 14.69 -7.05 21.08
C MET A 181 13.93 -6.56 19.84
N ASN A 182 14.20 -7.12 18.66
CA ASN A 182 13.53 -6.76 17.42
C ASN A 182 12.05 -7.15 17.44
N HIS A 183 11.72 -8.34 17.95
CA HIS A 183 10.32 -8.75 18.11
C HIS A 183 9.57 -7.90 19.13
N ILE A 184 10.20 -7.52 20.24
CA ILE A 184 9.62 -6.58 21.21
C ILE A 184 9.26 -5.27 20.50
N MET A 185 10.20 -4.67 19.75
CA MET A 185 9.93 -3.45 19.00
C MET A 185 8.78 -3.65 18.00
N GLY A 186 8.85 -4.66 17.15
CA GLY A 186 7.85 -4.88 16.09
C GLY A 186 6.44 -5.15 16.61
N ILE A 187 6.29 -5.92 17.68
CA ILE A 187 4.98 -6.25 18.26
C ILE A 187 4.40 -5.03 18.99
N THR A 188 5.23 -4.32 19.76
CA THR A 188 4.77 -3.21 20.60
C THR A 188 4.40 -1.98 19.79
N THR A 189 5.17 -1.65 18.74
CA THR A 189 4.82 -0.54 17.83
C THR A 189 3.59 -0.86 17.01
N HIS A 190 3.42 -2.12 16.58
CA HIS A 190 2.21 -2.54 15.90
C HIS A 190 0.98 -2.46 16.81
N ALA A 191 1.10 -2.91 18.07
CA ALA A 191 0.03 -2.77 19.06
C ALA A 191 -0.33 -1.29 19.30
N LEU A 192 0.68 -0.42 19.35
CA LEU A 192 0.49 1.02 19.51
C LEU A 192 -0.27 1.66 18.34
N ASP A 193 0.00 1.26 17.10
CA ASP A 193 -0.74 1.74 15.93
C ASP A 193 -2.22 1.35 15.93
N VAL A 194 -2.50 0.13 16.41
CA VAL A 194 -3.88 -0.37 16.54
C VAL A 194 -4.60 0.34 17.71
N GLY A 195 -3.85 0.90 18.66
CA GLY A 195 -4.36 1.71 19.77
C GLY A 195 -4.07 1.17 21.18
N ALA A 196 -3.39 0.02 21.29
CA ALA A 196 -3.00 -0.57 22.58
C ALA A 196 -1.69 0.06 23.08
N MET A 197 -1.79 1.11 23.89
CA MET A 197 -0.62 1.86 24.40
C MET A 197 0.10 1.20 25.58
N THR A 198 -0.59 0.43 26.43
CA THR A 198 -0.01 -0.16 27.64
C THR A 198 1.12 -1.17 27.41
N PRO A 199 1.04 -2.13 26.45
CA PRO A 199 2.10 -3.12 26.27
C PRO A 199 3.41 -2.49 25.77
N PHE A 200 3.34 -1.34 25.09
CA PHE A 200 4.52 -0.60 24.65
C PHE A 200 5.39 -0.18 25.83
N PHE A 201 4.81 0.43 26.86
CA PHE A 201 5.57 0.88 28.03
C PHE A 201 6.14 -0.28 28.85
N TRP A 202 5.39 -1.37 29.03
CA TRP A 202 5.88 -2.55 29.77
C TRP A 202 7.08 -3.21 29.10
N MET A 203 7.00 -3.43 27.79
CA MET A 203 8.06 -4.13 27.07
C MET A 203 9.27 -3.23 26.77
N PHE A 204 9.10 -1.91 26.75
CA PHE A 204 10.23 -0.99 26.65
C PHE A 204 11.11 -0.99 27.89
N GLU A 205 10.57 -1.31 29.07
CA GLU A 205 11.39 -1.55 30.27
C GLU A 205 12.31 -2.77 30.08
N GLU A 206 11.76 -3.88 29.59
CA GLU A 206 12.55 -5.08 29.29
C GLU A 206 13.58 -4.83 28.19
N ARG A 207 13.22 -4.02 27.18
CA ARG A 207 14.16 -3.59 26.15
C ARG A 207 15.32 -2.77 26.72
N GLU A 208 15.07 -1.88 27.67
CA GLU A 208 16.12 -1.08 28.32
C GLU A 208 17.09 -1.96 29.12
N LYS A 209 16.57 -2.98 29.83
CA LYS A 209 17.41 -3.99 30.50
C LYS A 209 18.31 -4.72 29.51
N VAL A 210 17.80 -5.03 28.32
CA VAL A 210 18.59 -5.65 27.25
C VAL A 210 19.67 -4.69 26.72
N ILE A 211 19.36 -3.40 26.58
CA ILE A 211 20.33 -2.38 26.14
C ILE A 211 21.50 -2.25 27.11
N TYR A 212 21.26 -2.39 28.42
CA TYR A 212 22.33 -2.38 29.42
C TYR A 212 23.39 -3.47 29.20
N PHE A 213 23.05 -4.57 28.53
CA PHE A 213 24.00 -5.65 28.22
C PHE A 213 24.86 -5.41 26.97
N PHE A 214 24.52 -4.42 26.13
CA PHE A 214 25.26 -4.06 24.92
C PHE A 214 26.34 -3.01 25.20
#